data_AF-A0A1T4WKH2-F1
#
_entry.id   AF-A0A1T4WKH2-F1
#
_cell.length_a   1.000
_cell.length_b   1.000
_cell.length_c   1.000
_cell.angle_alpha   90.00
_cell.angle_beta   90.00
_cell.angle_gamma   90.00
#
_symmetry.space_group_name_H-M   'P 1'
#
loop_
_entity.id
_entity.type
_entity.pdbx_description
1 polymer ?
#
loop_
_entity_poly.entity_id
_entity_poly.type
_entity_poly.pdbx_seq_one_letter_code
_entity_poly.pdbx_strand_id
1 'polypeptide(L)'
;MSAPPPEKTPTAAATLWTELKAVLDLVLDFSFKHFVTPHLIRILYALTLLAATLAALTWMFSGFRSSFLYGLFTLVTGPVAFVLYVLTARVAMEVILAIFQIAEKIRKE
;
A
#
# COMPACT_ATOMS: atom_id res chain seq x y z
N MET A 1 34.49 -2.81 40.10
CA MET A 1 33.10 -2.58 39.67
C MET A 1 33.14 -2.22 38.20
N SER A 2 33.01 -3.22 37.32
CA SER A 2 32.97 -3.03 35.87
C SER A 2 31.58 -2.55 35.47
N ALA A 3 31.50 -1.38 34.85
CA ALA A 3 30.25 -0.80 34.37
C ALA A 3 29.60 -1.73 33.31
N PRO A 4 28.26 -1.90 33.31
CA PRO A 4 27.57 -2.65 32.28
C PRO A 4 27.71 -1.96 30.91
N PRO A 5 27.86 -2.73 29.80
CA PRO A 5 28.06 -2.19 28.47
C PRO A 5 26.83 -1.39 28.00
N PRO A 6 27.03 -0.34 27.18
CA PRO A 6 25.92 0.49 26.70
C PRO A 6 25.01 -0.31 25.77
N GLU A 7 23.78 -0.54 26.20
CA GLU A 7 22.70 -1.06 25.34
C GLU A 7 22.47 -0.08 24.20
N LYS A 8 22.84 -0.48 22.98
CA LYS A 8 22.57 0.27 21.76
C LYS A 8 21.10 0.15 21.45
N THR A 9 20.29 1.05 22.00
CA THR A 9 18.89 1.21 21.63
C THR A 9 18.85 1.50 20.13
N PRO A 10 18.18 0.67 19.30
CA PRO A 10 18.09 0.93 17.88
C PRO A 10 17.43 2.30 17.69
N THR A 11 18.17 3.26 17.14
CA THR A 11 17.65 4.57 16.79
C THR A 11 16.43 4.37 15.88
N ALA A 12 15.30 5.04 16.14
CA ALA A 12 14.04 4.83 15.43
C ALA A 12 14.18 4.79 13.89
N ALA A 13 15.14 5.54 13.34
CA ALA A 13 15.50 5.49 11.93
C ALA A 13 15.99 4.11 11.46
N ALA A 14 16.84 3.42 12.22
CA ALA A 14 17.37 2.09 11.87
C ALA A 14 16.28 1.01 11.81
N THR A 15 15.28 1.11 12.69
CA THR A 15 14.11 0.23 12.68
C THR A 15 13.29 0.45 11.42
N LEU A 16 13.04 1.70 11.03
CA LEU A 16 12.32 2.04 9.79
C LEU A 16 13.04 1.53 8.53
N TRP A 17 14.37 1.67 8.45
CA TRP A 17 15.14 1.17 7.32
C TRP A 17 15.11 -0.35 7.19
N THR A 18 15.12 -1.07 8.33
CA THR A 18 15.05 -2.53 8.35
C THR A 18 13.68 -3.02 7.90
N GLU A 19 12.60 -2.41 8.40
CA GLU A 19 11.21 -2.68 7.99
C GLU A 19 11.02 -2.41 6.49
N LEU A 20 11.52 -1.26 5.98
CA LEU A 20 11.46 -0.93 4.55
C LEU A 20 12.19 -1.94 3.68
N LYS A 21 13.37 -2.42 4.10
CA LYS A 21 14.12 -3.46 3.38
C LYS A 21 13.35 -4.78 3.38
N ALA A 22 12.79 -5.19 4.51
CA ALA A 22 12.02 -6.43 4.62
C ALA A 22 10.77 -6.39 3.72
N VAL A 23 10.08 -5.25 3.65
CA VAL A 23 8.93 -5.05 2.75
C VAL A 23 9.37 -5.09 1.29
N LEU A 24 10.49 -4.46 0.94
CA LEU A 24 11.00 -4.48 -0.44
C LEU A 24 11.40 -5.88 -0.88
N ASP A 25 12.07 -6.63 -0.01
CA ASP A 25 12.51 -8.01 -0.27
C ASP A 25 11.30 -8.95 -0.44
N LEU A 26 10.25 -8.77 0.36
CA LEU A 26 8.99 -9.51 0.24
C LEU A 26 8.20 -9.16 -1.03
N VAL A 27 8.19 -7.89 -1.43
CA VAL A 27 7.50 -7.43 -2.66
C VAL A 27 8.25 -7.90 -3.92
N LEU A 28 9.57 -8.02 -3.85
CA LEU A 28 10.40 -8.57 -4.91
C LEU A 28 10.58 -10.10 -4.82
N ASP A 29 9.96 -10.77 -3.85
CA ASP A 29 9.89 -12.23 -3.78
C ASP A 29 8.90 -12.78 -4.82
N PHE A 30 9.36 -12.85 -6.07
CA PHE A 30 8.65 -13.47 -7.18
C PHE A 30 8.47 -14.99 -7.03
N SER A 31 9.00 -15.62 -5.96
CA SER A 31 8.90 -17.07 -5.75
C SER A 31 7.56 -17.51 -5.15
N PHE A 32 6.78 -16.62 -4.53
CA PHE A 32 5.47 -16.91 -3.91
C PHE A 32 5.44 -18.17 -3.01
N LYS A 33 6.59 -18.59 -2.46
CA LYS A 33 6.73 -19.86 -1.75
C LYS A 33 6.22 -19.82 -0.31
N HIS A 34 5.98 -18.63 0.25
CA HIS A 34 5.38 -18.46 1.58
C HIS A 34 4.16 -17.55 1.50
N PHE A 35 2.99 -18.17 1.64
CA PHE A 35 1.68 -17.51 1.67
C PHE A 35 1.51 -16.70 2.97
N VAL A 36 2.04 -15.46 2.99
CA VAL A 36 1.80 -14.45 4.05
C VAL A 36 0.45 -13.76 3.80
N THR A 37 -0.60 -14.58 3.73
CA THR A 37 -1.80 -14.26 2.96
C THR A 37 -2.68 -13.13 3.52
N PRO A 38 -2.97 -13.05 4.84
CA PRO A 38 -3.89 -12.02 5.33
C PRO A 38 -3.20 -10.68 5.61
N HIS A 39 -1.94 -10.72 6.05
CA HIS A 39 -1.20 -9.53 6.46
C HIS A 39 -0.73 -8.72 5.24
N LEU A 40 -0.25 -9.38 4.19
CA LEU A 40 0.22 -8.73 2.97
C LEU A 40 -0.90 -7.97 2.25
N ILE A 41 -2.13 -8.50 2.25
CA ILE A 41 -3.29 -7.84 1.63
C ILE A 41 -3.61 -6.51 2.31
N ARG A 42 -3.48 -6.42 3.64
CA ARG A 42 -3.69 -5.15 4.36
C ARG A 42 -2.64 -4.12 3.96
N ILE A 43 -1.39 -4.54 3.81
CA ILE A 43 -0.29 -3.67 3.36
C ILE A 43 -0.52 -3.21 1.92
N LEU A 44 -0.92 -4.11 1.02
CA LEU A 44 -1.25 -3.79 -0.36
C LEU A 44 -2.43 -2.82 -0.47
N TYR A 45 -3.47 -3.00 0.35
CA TYR A 45 -4.58 -2.06 0.39
C TYR A 45 -4.12 -0.67 0.86
N ALA A 46 -3.32 -0.59 1.92
CA ALA A 46 -2.75 0.69 2.37
C ALA A 46 -1.89 1.35 1.29
N LEU A 47 -1.07 0.57 0.58
CA LEU A 47 -0.21 1.05 -0.51
C LEU A 47 -1.03 1.57 -1.69
N THR A 48 -2.05 0.82 -2.12
CA THR A 48 -2.96 1.24 -3.21
C THR A 48 -3.75 2.48 -2.83
N LEU A 49 -4.20 2.61 -1.58
CA LEU A 49 -4.87 3.81 -1.08
C LEU A 49 -3.93 5.03 -1.08
N LEU A 50 -2.68 4.85 -0.65
CA LEU A 50 -1.68 5.92 -0.66
C LEU A 50 -1.34 6.34 -2.09
N ALA A 51 -1.16 5.38 -2.99
CA ALA A 51 -0.96 5.63 -4.42
C ALA A 51 -2.16 6.36 -5.05
N ALA A 52 -3.39 5.94 -4.75
CA ALA A 52 -4.61 6.59 -5.21
C ALA A 52 -4.68 8.05 -4.77
N THR A 53 -4.30 8.31 -3.52
CA THR A 53 -4.31 9.66 -2.94
C THR A 53 -3.32 10.56 -3.68
N LEU A 54 -2.08 10.10 -3.86
CA LEU A 54 -1.05 10.84 -4.60
C LEU A 54 -1.45 11.04 -6.08
N ALA A 55 -2.00 10.02 -6.73
CA ALA A 55 -2.51 10.10 -8.10
C ALA A 55 -3.64 11.13 -8.23
N ALA A 56 -4.58 11.15 -7.28
CA ALA A 56 -5.67 12.12 -7.27
C ALA A 56 -5.16 13.55 -7.06
N LEU A 57 -4.24 13.77 -6.11
CA LEU A 57 -3.63 15.08 -5.88
C LEU A 57 -2.92 15.58 -7.14
N THR A 58 -2.03 14.76 -7.72
CA THR A 58 -1.30 15.13 -8.94
C THR A 58 -2.23 15.40 -10.11
N TRP A 59 -3.31 14.62 -10.27
CA TRP A 59 -4.33 14.85 -11.28
C TRP A 59 -5.02 16.21 -11.11
N MET A 60 -5.46 16.54 -9.89
CA MET A 60 -6.15 17.79 -9.58
C MET A 60 -5.31 19.03 -9.92
N PHE A 61 -4.00 18.99 -9.68
CA PHE A 61 -3.09 20.10 -9.99
C PHE A 61 -2.59 20.11 -11.43
N SER A 62 -2.68 18.99 -12.16
CA SER A 62 -2.17 18.91 -13.53
C SER A 62 -2.94 19.81 -14.51
N GLY A 63 -4.25 19.97 -14.31
CA GLY A 63 -5.09 20.71 -15.26
C GLY A 63 -4.85 22.22 -15.31
N PHE A 64 -4.34 22.80 -14.22
CA PHE A 64 -4.01 24.23 -14.15
C PHE A 64 -2.82 24.62 -15.04
N ARG A 65 -1.99 23.65 -15.47
CA ARG A 65 -0.90 23.92 -16.44
C ARG A 65 -1.42 24.21 -17.84
N SER A 66 -2.60 23.70 -18.20
CA SER A 66 -3.16 23.89 -19.55
C SER A 66 -4.05 25.12 -19.62
N SER A 67 -5.04 25.25 -18.73
CA SER A 67 -6.00 26.37 -18.73
C SER A 67 -6.79 26.42 -17.43
N PHE A 68 -7.29 27.60 -17.05
CA PHE A 68 -8.09 27.77 -15.83
C PHE A 68 -9.35 26.89 -15.82
N LEU A 69 -10.11 26.86 -16.93
CA LEU A 69 -11.31 26.03 -17.06
C LEU A 69 -11.00 24.52 -16.97
N TYR A 70 -9.88 24.09 -17.54
CA TYR A 70 -9.45 22.71 -17.49
C TYR A 70 -8.98 22.32 -16.07
N GLY A 71 -8.31 23.23 -15.36
CA GLY A 71 -7.98 23.07 -13.94
C GLY A 71 -9.21 22.88 -13.04
N LEU A 72 -10.28 23.65 -13.28
CA LEU A 72 -11.54 23.47 -12.56
C LEU A 72 -12.19 22.11 -12.85
N PHE A 73 -12.15 21.66 -14.11
CA PHE A 73 -12.63 20.33 -14.49
C PHE A 73 -11.84 19.22 -13.79
N THR A 74 -10.51 19.28 -13.78
CA THR A 74 -9.67 18.28 -13.09
C THR A 74 -9.85 18.30 -11.57
N LEU A 75 -10.15 19.47 -10.99
CA LEU A 75 -10.42 19.63 -9.56
C LEU A 75 -11.74 18.94 -9.13
N VAL A 76 -12.77 19.00 -9.97
CA VAL A 76 -14.07 18.35 -9.71
C VAL A 76 -14.02 16.86 -10.02
N THR A 77 -13.34 16.47 -11.11
CA THR A 77 -13.22 15.06 -11.52
C THR A 77 -12.24 14.26 -10.66
N GLY A 78 -11.25 14.92 -10.04
CA GLY A 78 -10.27 14.28 -9.17
C GLY A 78 -10.88 13.48 -8.00
N PRO A 79 -11.73 14.09 -7.15
CA PRO A 79 -12.43 13.36 -6.07
C PRO A 79 -13.29 12.20 -6.57
N VAL A 80 -13.97 12.36 -7.71
CA VAL A 80 -14.78 11.30 -8.31
C VAL A 80 -13.90 10.13 -8.75
N ALA A 81 -12.81 10.41 -9.46
CA ALA A 81 -11.84 9.40 -9.89
C ALA A 81 -11.18 8.70 -8.68
N PHE A 82 -10.87 9.44 -7.62
CA PHE A 82 -10.33 8.88 -6.37
C PHE A 82 -11.29 7.87 -5.75
N VAL A 83 -12.56 8.24 -5.58
CA VAL A 83 -13.57 7.34 -4.99
C VAL A 83 -13.76 6.09 -5.85
N LEU A 84 -13.83 6.23 -7.18
CA LEU A 84 -13.94 5.09 -8.10
C LEU A 84 -12.73 4.16 -8.00
N TYR A 85 -11.52 4.72 -7.92
CA TYR A 85 -10.30 3.93 -7.75
C TYR A 85 -10.30 3.19 -6.42
N VAL A 86 -10.59 3.87 -5.30
CA VAL A 86 -10.64 3.25 -3.97
C VAL A 86 -11.70 2.15 -3.90
N LEU A 87 -12.87 2.36 -4.51
CA LEU A 87 -13.92 1.35 -4.57
C LEU A 87 -13.46 0.12 -5.36
N THR A 88 -12.83 0.33 -6.52
CA THR A 88 -12.28 -0.75 -7.35
C THR A 88 -11.20 -1.52 -6.61
N ALA A 89 -10.27 -0.81 -5.95
CA ALA A 89 -9.24 -1.40 -5.12
C ALA A 89 -9.83 -2.23 -3.98
N ARG A 90 -10.91 -1.75 -3.34
CA ARG A 90 -11.61 -2.49 -2.29
C ARG A 90 -12.20 -3.81 -2.82
N VAL A 91 -12.91 -3.75 -3.95
CA VAL A 91 -13.48 -4.95 -4.59
C VAL A 91 -12.38 -5.94 -4.97
N ALA A 92 -11.27 -5.45 -5.54
CA ALA A 92 -10.13 -6.31 -5.89
C ALA A 92 -9.55 -7.02 -4.66
N MET A 93 -9.36 -6.30 -3.54
CA MET A 93 -8.87 -6.91 -2.30
C MET A 93 -9.85 -7.91 -1.71
N GLU A 94 -11.16 -7.65 -1.77
CA GLU A 94 -12.20 -8.58 -1.33
C GLU A 94 -12.17 -9.88 -2.16
N VAL A 95 -12.02 -9.77 -3.48
CA VAL A 95 -11.88 -10.94 -4.38
C VAL A 95 -10.61 -11.73 -4.07
N ILE A 96 -9.47 -11.06 -3.89
CA ILE A 96 -8.20 -11.71 -3.54
C ILE A 96 -8.35 -12.45 -2.19
N LEU A 97 -8.92 -11.81 -1.17
CA LEU A 97 -9.19 -12.45 0.12
C LEU A 97 -10.11 -13.65 -0.01
N ALA A 98 -11.17 -13.56 -0.83
CA ALA A 98 -12.10 -14.66 -1.05
C ALA A 98 -11.40 -15.88 -1.68
N ILE A 99 -10.57 -15.67 -2.70
CA ILE A 99 -9.77 -16.74 -3.34
C ILE A 99 -8.87 -17.41 -2.32
N PHE A 100 -8.18 -16.62 -1.51
CA PHE A 100 -7.30 -17.14 -0.47
C PHE A 100 -8.02 -17.91 0.63
N GLN A 101 -9.19 -17.44 1.06
CA GLN A 101 -10.02 -18.15 2.03
C GLN A 101 -10.49 -19.50 1.49
N ILE A 102 -10.85 -19.58 0.20
CA ILE A 102 -11.23 -20.83 -0.47
C ILE A 102 -10.03 -21.80 -0.51
N ALA A 103 -8.85 -21.32 -0.89
CA ALA A 103 -7.64 -22.13 -0.94
C ALA A 103 -7.27 -22.71 0.44
N GLU A 104 -7.40 -21.90 1.49
CA GLU A 104 -7.15 -22.34 2.87
C GLU A 104 -8.18 -23.39 3.32
N LYS A 105 -9.44 -23.24 2.92
CA LYS A 105 -10.51 -24.18 3.24
C LYS A 105 -10.29 -25.54 2.58
N ILE A 106 -9.83 -25.57 1.32
CA ILE A 106 -9.52 -26.82 0.59
C ILE A 106 -8.32 -27.55 1.21
N ARG A 107 -7.30 -26.83 1.71
CA ARG A 107 -6.11 -27.46 2.31
C ARG A 107 -6.40 -28.15 3.67
N LYS A 108 -7.53 -27.83 4.31
CA LYS A 108 -7.88 -28.31 5.65
C LYS A 108 -8.83 -29.52 5.65
N GLU A 109 -9.35 -29.91 4.48
CA GLU A 109 -10.06 -31.18 4.26
C GLU A 109 -9.11 -32.24 3.72
#